data_AF-A0AAU9L3C7-F1
#
_entry.id   AF-A0AAU9L3C7-F1
#
_cell.length_a   1.000
_cell.length_b   1.000
_cell.length_c   1.000
_cell.angle_alpha   90.00
_cell.angle_beta   90.00
_cell.angle_gamma   90.00
#
_symmetry.space_group_name_H-M   'P 1'
#
loop_
_entity.id
_entity.type
_entity.pdbx_description
1 polymer ?
#
loop_
_entity_poly.entity_id
_entity_poly.type
_entity_poly.pdbx_seq_one_letter_code
_entity_poly.pdbx_strand_id
1 'polypeptide(L)'
;MELSYPLMRVPFEGATKSFRLYQKKMTRELTLVVAQIEAMDSNDSQPPGHRMDVEAAIKELSELAQTLQRLKQSAEHNVLEQQNNLENCVKRAQYLETLQDIKIGGKISMVARQNDLGSIMNDRLVADYLLGQGYLESAKIIADSHGNMDYLLDYDLHATCQAVLKDLRDFHTQKALAWCSENGTRLRRLQSTLEFHLRLQDFVEYVRSRKPLKAVQYARAYLAPLAIQSDNQDLRDAAIGEVQIAMAILAFESPEKCGIEAYETIFATDRWLILEKMFRKTFNDVYGIHDPPSLCIALHAGISTLNTRACHLIRDAKLKARLPQSGFQSKRRRRKSEGDDNSDGNENNCGNKSGDESLEPSTALQSKSAASARYSHAVSRSRKRKHVRTESPVSICPACSEVGSQLCKGLPFAYHPHSRLVCRVTQSLMDEHNPPLVLPNGRVYSKQGIELLTEQSTDGMIKCMDTHDVFSPSDVKPVYIL
;
A
#
# COMPACT_ATOMS: atom_id res chain seq x y z
N MET A 1 0.06 14.44 1.19
CA MET A 1 -0.03 13.53 0.04
C MET A 1 -1.49 13.53 -0.41
N GLU A 2 -1.78 14.10 -1.58
CA GLU A 2 -3.15 14.10 -2.09
C GLU A 2 -3.49 12.71 -2.61
N LEU A 3 -4.48 12.04 -2.01
CA LEU A 3 -4.95 10.70 -2.40
C LEU A 3 -5.47 10.62 -3.84
N SER A 4 -5.69 11.77 -4.48
CA SER A 4 -6.11 11.95 -5.87
C SER A 4 -4.95 11.96 -6.87
N TYR A 5 -3.69 12.04 -6.41
CA TYR A 5 -2.56 12.16 -7.33
C TYR A 5 -2.46 11.00 -8.34
N PRO A 6 -2.56 9.71 -7.94
CA PRO A 6 -2.51 8.60 -8.89
C PRO A 6 -3.66 8.64 -9.90
N LEU A 7 -4.85 9.10 -9.49
CA LEU A 7 -6.04 9.16 -10.34
C LEU A 7 -5.80 9.97 -11.62
N MET A 8 -5.01 11.05 -11.52
CA MET A 8 -4.63 11.89 -12.67
C MET A 8 -3.32 11.47 -13.30
N ARG A 9 -2.34 11.05 -12.48
CA ARG A 9 -1.00 10.74 -12.98
C ARG A 9 -0.97 9.51 -13.87
N VAL A 10 -1.65 8.44 -13.44
CA VAL A 10 -1.68 7.16 -14.12
C VAL A 10 -2.21 7.25 -15.57
N PRO A 11 -3.40 7.82 -15.83
CA PRO A 11 -3.96 7.87 -17.18
C PRO A 11 -3.17 8.83 -18.07
N PHE A 12 -2.63 9.92 -17.51
CA PHE A 12 -1.76 10.84 -18.23
C PHE A 12 -0.45 10.17 -18.68
N GLU A 13 0.19 9.41 -17.79
CA GLU A 13 1.38 8.63 -18.14
C GLU A 13 1.07 7.53 -19.15
N GLY A 14 -0.09 6.88 -19.03
CA GLY A 14 -0.61 5.93 -20.01
C GLY A 14 -0.73 6.54 -21.40
N ALA A 15 -1.45 7.67 -21.52
CA ALA A 15 -1.61 8.40 -22.78
C ALA A 15 -0.25 8.82 -23.37
N THR A 16 0.62 9.41 -22.54
CA THR A 16 1.96 9.85 -22.95
C THR A 16 2.85 8.69 -23.40
N LYS A 17 2.74 7.52 -22.75
CA LYS A 17 3.43 6.30 -23.16
C LYS A 17 2.93 5.83 -24.52
N SER A 18 1.62 5.65 -24.68
CA SER A 18 1.01 5.18 -25.93
C SER A 18 1.35 6.10 -27.11
N PHE A 19 1.25 7.41 -26.92
CA PHE A 19 1.63 8.40 -27.94
C PHE A 19 3.10 8.26 -28.35
N ARG A 20 4.04 8.21 -27.38
CA ARG A 20 5.49 8.10 -27.67
C ARG A 20 5.84 6.80 -28.39
N LEU A 21 5.26 5.69 -27.97
CA LEU A 21 5.50 4.38 -28.59
C LEU A 21 4.95 4.36 -30.02
N TYR A 22 3.74 4.87 -30.22
CA TYR A 22 3.15 4.96 -31.55
C TYR A 22 3.93 5.89 -32.46
N GLN A 23 4.32 7.07 -31.97
CA GLN A 23 5.15 8.01 -32.73
C GLN A 23 6.46 7.36 -33.17
N LYS A 24 7.17 6.67 -32.26
CA LYS A 24 8.41 5.96 -32.60
C LYS A 24 8.19 4.87 -33.65
N LYS A 25 7.11 4.09 -33.52
CA LYS A 25 6.73 3.06 -34.51
C LYS A 25 6.45 3.69 -35.86
N MET A 26 5.61 4.72 -35.90
CA MET A 26 5.21 5.43 -37.12
C MET A 26 6.42 6.05 -37.83
N THR A 27 7.30 6.74 -37.10
CA THR A 27 8.52 7.31 -37.68
C THR A 27 9.41 6.23 -38.27
N ARG A 28 9.62 5.10 -37.57
CA ARG A 28 10.42 3.99 -38.08
C ARG A 28 9.85 3.40 -39.38
N GLU A 29 8.55 3.11 -39.39
CA GLU A 29 7.88 2.52 -40.56
C GLU A 29 7.92 3.48 -41.76
N LEU A 30 7.70 4.78 -41.53
CA LEU A 30 7.82 5.79 -42.59
C LEU A 30 9.25 5.89 -43.13
N THR A 31 10.27 5.85 -42.26
CA THR A 31 11.68 5.85 -42.71
C THR A 31 11.99 4.60 -43.55
N LEU A 32 11.46 3.43 -43.20
CA LEU A 32 11.64 2.21 -43.99
C LEU A 32 10.97 2.31 -45.36
N VAL A 33 9.75 2.84 -45.42
CA VAL A 33 9.02 3.07 -46.68
C VAL A 33 9.78 4.06 -47.58
N VAL A 34 10.26 5.18 -47.02
CA VAL A 34 11.06 6.17 -47.76
C VAL A 34 12.35 5.57 -48.30
N ALA A 35 13.09 4.83 -47.46
CA ALA A 35 14.33 4.16 -47.88
C ALA A 35 14.08 3.12 -48.99
N GLN A 36 12.93 2.43 -48.95
CA GLN A 36 12.56 1.48 -50.00
C GLN A 36 12.23 2.20 -51.32
N ILE A 37 11.54 3.35 -51.28
CA ILE A 37 11.28 4.19 -52.47
C ILE A 37 12.60 4.70 -53.07
N GLU A 38 13.51 5.22 -52.25
CA GLU A 38 14.82 5.72 -52.69
C GLU A 38 15.69 4.61 -53.32
N ALA A 39 15.62 3.40 -52.78
CA ALA A 39 16.31 2.24 -53.34
C ALA A 39 15.76 1.84 -54.72
N MET A 40 14.44 1.93 -54.92
CA MET A 40 13.80 1.67 -56.20
C MET A 40 14.16 2.73 -57.25
N ASP A 41 14.22 4.01 -56.86
CA ASP A 41 14.63 5.13 -57.75
C ASP A 41 16.10 5.01 -58.18
N SER A 42 16.96 4.56 -57.27
CA SER A 42 18.40 4.34 -57.53
C SER A 42 18.70 3.19 -58.49
N ASN A 43 17.79 2.21 -58.63
CA ASN A 43 17.96 1.04 -59.50
C ASN A 43 17.81 1.36 -61.00
N ASP A 44 17.23 2.50 -61.37
CA ASP A 44 17.13 2.92 -62.78
C ASP A 44 18.48 3.38 -63.36
N SER A 45 19.45 3.71 -62.49
CA SER A 45 20.81 4.14 -62.84
C SER A 45 21.79 2.99 -63.10
N GLN A 46 21.37 1.72 -62.94
CA GLN A 46 22.23 0.53 -63.10
C GLN A 46 22.25 -0.01 -64.55
N PRO A 47 23.35 -0.68 -64.98
CA PRO A 47 23.48 -1.25 -66.31
C PRO A 47 22.37 -2.28 -66.61
N PRO A 48 22.02 -2.49 -67.90
CA PRO A 48 20.78 -3.19 -68.32
C PRO A 48 20.63 -4.65 -67.86
N GLY A 49 21.69 -5.29 -67.33
CA GLY A 49 21.63 -6.64 -66.76
C GLY A 49 21.31 -6.72 -65.25
N HIS A 50 21.09 -5.58 -64.58
CA HIS A 50 20.73 -5.50 -63.15
C HIS A 50 19.44 -4.71 -62.89
N ARG A 51 18.76 -4.26 -63.95
CA ARG A 51 17.45 -3.59 -63.80
C ARG A 51 16.44 -4.58 -63.25
N MET A 52 15.70 -4.15 -62.23
CA MET A 52 14.57 -4.92 -61.70
C MET A 52 13.59 -5.26 -62.82
N ASP A 53 13.09 -6.49 -62.82
CA ASP A 53 12.00 -6.90 -63.71
C ASP A 53 10.77 -6.03 -63.45
N VAL A 54 10.04 -5.68 -64.51
CA VAL A 54 8.86 -4.80 -64.45
C VAL A 54 7.79 -5.43 -63.55
N GLU A 55 7.62 -6.75 -63.62
CA GLU A 55 6.69 -7.48 -62.76
C GLU A 55 7.12 -7.44 -61.28
N ALA A 56 8.42 -7.51 -61.01
CA ALA A 56 8.97 -7.40 -59.66
C ALA A 56 8.79 -5.97 -59.09
N ALA A 57 8.99 -4.94 -59.91
CA ALA A 57 8.77 -3.55 -59.52
C ALA A 57 7.29 -3.26 -59.24
N ILE A 58 6.37 -3.77 -60.07
CA ILE A 58 4.92 -3.67 -59.83
C ILE A 58 4.54 -4.35 -58.51
N LYS A 59 5.10 -5.54 -58.24
CA LYS A 59 4.88 -6.25 -56.99
C LYS A 59 5.37 -5.45 -55.77
N GLU A 60 6.59 -4.93 -55.79
CA GLU A 60 7.13 -4.12 -54.69
C GLU A 60 6.32 -2.83 -54.46
N LEU A 61 5.91 -2.13 -55.52
CA LEU A 61 5.04 -0.96 -55.41
C LEU A 61 3.68 -1.32 -54.81
N SER A 62 3.12 -2.48 -55.16
CA SER A 62 1.86 -2.96 -54.60
C SER A 62 1.97 -3.28 -53.10
N GLU A 63 3.08 -3.90 -52.68
CA GLU A 63 3.38 -4.19 -51.27
C GLU A 63 3.59 -2.90 -50.47
N LEU A 64 4.26 -1.90 -51.06
CA LEU A 64 4.46 -0.58 -50.48
C LEU A 64 3.12 0.16 -50.30
N ALA A 65 2.26 0.14 -51.33
CA ALA A 65 0.92 0.74 -51.27
C ALA A 65 0.06 0.09 -50.17
N GLN A 66 0.08 -1.25 -50.06
CA GLN A 66 -0.60 -1.96 -48.98
C GLN A 66 -0.04 -1.60 -47.59
N THR A 67 1.28 -1.42 -47.48
CA THR A 67 1.92 -1.02 -46.23
C THR A 67 1.51 0.39 -45.83
N LEU A 68 1.50 1.34 -46.76
CA LEU A 68 1.00 2.70 -46.53
C LEU A 68 -0.48 2.72 -46.14
N GLN A 69 -1.32 1.87 -46.76
CA GLN A 69 -2.73 1.77 -46.40
C GLN A 69 -2.93 1.21 -44.98
N ARG A 70 -2.16 0.18 -44.60
CA ARG A 70 -2.14 -0.34 -43.21
C ARG A 70 -1.66 0.70 -42.21
N LEU A 71 -0.62 1.48 -42.56
CA LEU A 71 -0.12 2.57 -41.71
C LEU A 71 -1.18 3.66 -41.52
N LYS A 72 -1.90 4.03 -42.59
CA LYS A 72 -3.01 4.99 -42.52
C LYS A 72 -4.11 4.49 -41.57
N GLN A 73 -4.59 3.26 -41.73
CA GLN A 73 -5.60 2.67 -40.86
C GLN A 73 -5.14 2.60 -39.40
N SER A 74 -3.87 2.21 -39.18
CA SER A 74 -3.27 2.20 -37.85
C SER A 74 -3.22 3.61 -37.24
N ALA A 75 -2.96 4.65 -38.04
CA ALA A 75 -2.93 6.04 -37.57
C ALA A 75 -4.32 6.53 -37.16
N GLU A 76 -5.34 6.26 -37.97
CA GLU A 76 -6.73 6.61 -37.65
C GLU A 76 -7.18 5.95 -36.34
N HIS A 77 -6.86 4.67 -36.14
CA HIS A 77 -7.15 3.96 -34.89
C HIS A 77 -6.41 4.57 -33.68
N ASN A 78 -5.13 4.89 -33.82
CA ASN A 78 -4.36 5.49 -32.74
C ASN A 78 -4.84 6.89 -32.37
N VAL A 79 -5.30 7.69 -33.35
CA VAL A 79 -5.91 9.00 -33.07
C VAL A 79 -7.17 8.82 -32.22
N LEU A 80 -8.03 7.86 -32.55
CA LEU A 80 -9.24 7.55 -31.76
C LEU A 80 -8.88 7.09 -30.34
N GLU A 81 -7.88 6.22 -30.19
CA GLU A 81 -7.41 5.75 -28.88
C GLU A 81 -6.87 6.91 -28.03
N GLN A 82 -6.05 7.79 -28.62
CA GLN A 82 -5.53 8.98 -27.92
C GLN A 82 -6.65 9.93 -27.50
N GLN A 83 -7.67 10.11 -28.34
CA GLN A 83 -8.83 10.93 -28.01
C GLN A 83 -9.60 10.35 -26.81
N ASN A 84 -9.83 9.04 -26.79
CA ASN A 84 -10.49 8.36 -25.66
C ASN A 84 -9.66 8.49 -24.36
N ASN A 85 -8.34 8.33 -24.44
CA ASN A 85 -7.44 8.49 -23.30
C ASN A 85 -7.50 9.91 -22.72
N LEU A 86 -7.54 10.93 -23.59
CA LEU A 86 -7.66 12.32 -23.16
C LEU A 86 -9.05 12.62 -22.57
N GLU A 87 -10.11 12.08 -23.18
CA GLU A 87 -11.47 12.21 -22.64
C GLU A 87 -11.58 11.61 -21.23
N ASN A 88 -10.97 10.45 -20.99
CA ASN A 88 -10.89 9.85 -19.66
C ASN A 88 -10.14 10.75 -18.66
N CYS A 89 -9.05 11.40 -19.07
CA CYS A 89 -8.35 12.38 -18.23
C CYS A 89 -9.26 13.55 -17.87
N VAL A 90 -10.05 14.06 -18.82
CA VAL A 90 -11.02 15.16 -18.60
C VAL A 90 -12.12 14.72 -17.63
N LYS A 91 -12.73 13.54 -17.81
CA LYS A 91 -13.75 13.01 -16.90
C LYS A 91 -13.23 12.87 -15.47
N ARG A 92 -11.98 12.41 -15.29
CA ARG A 92 -11.34 12.31 -13.97
C ARG A 92 -11.06 13.69 -13.35
N ALA A 93 -10.66 14.68 -14.15
CA ALA A 93 -10.50 16.05 -13.68
C ALA A 93 -11.83 16.65 -13.19
N GLN A 94 -12.91 16.50 -13.97
CA GLN A 94 -14.26 16.94 -13.59
C GLN A 94 -14.77 16.26 -12.31
N TYR A 95 -14.47 14.96 -12.15
CA TYR A 95 -14.76 14.23 -10.91
C TYR A 95 -14.05 14.85 -9.70
N LEU A 96 -12.78 15.25 -9.85
CA LEU A 96 -12.02 15.92 -8.77
C LEU A 96 -12.55 17.32 -8.46
N GLU A 97 -12.94 18.10 -9.48
CA GLU A 97 -13.58 19.41 -9.29
C GLU A 97 -14.87 19.26 -8.49
N THR A 98 -15.71 18.28 -8.84
CA THR A 98 -16.94 17.96 -8.10
C THR A 98 -16.67 17.63 -6.63
N LEU A 99 -15.60 16.87 -6.35
CA LEU A 99 -15.19 16.57 -4.97
C LEU A 99 -14.67 17.80 -4.21
N GLN A 100 -14.05 18.75 -4.90
CA GLN A 100 -13.52 19.97 -4.29
C GLN A 100 -14.64 20.95 -3.94
N ASP A 101 -15.60 21.14 -4.83
CA ASP A 101 -16.75 22.03 -4.61
C ASP A 101 -17.58 21.63 -3.38
N ILE A 102 -17.70 20.32 -3.15
CA ILE A 102 -18.38 19.77 -1.97
C ILE A 102 -17.62 20.06 -0.68
N LYS A 103 -16.28 20.10 -0.71
CA LYS A 103 -15.46 20.45 0.46
C LYS A 103 -15.53 21.93 0.81
N ILE A 104 -15.64 22.80 -0.19
CA ILE A 104 -15.64 24.27 -0.03
C ILE A 104 -17.03 24.79 0.36
N GLY A 105 -18.10 24.11 -0.05
CA GLY A 105 -19.49 24.57 0.10
C GLY A 105 -20.04 24.71 1.52
N GLY A 106 -19.38 24.20 2.57
CA GLY A 106 -19.67 24.44 4.00
C GLY A 106 -21.08 24.09 4.55
N LYS A 107 -22.07 23.88 3.69
CA LYS A 107 -23.44 23.48 4.05
C LYS A 107 -23.54 21.97 3.91
N ILE A 108 -23.15 21.31 5.00
CA ILE A 108 -23.47 19.92 5.25
C ILE A 108 -25.01 19.82 5.36
N SER A 109 -25.68 19.65 4.22
CA SER A 109 -27.04 19.09 4.18
C SER A 109 -26.88 17.57 4.34
N MET A 110 -26.96 17.15 5.59
CA MET A 110 -26.16 16.08 6.19
C MET A 110 -26.55 14.62 5.89
N VAL A 111 -27.53 14.30 5.01
CA VAL A 111 -28.06 12.91 5.03
C VAL A 111 -28.33 12.25 3.66
N ALA A 112 -28.65 12.98 2.59
CA ALA A 112 -29.14 12.33 1.36
C ALA A 112 -28.16 12.29 0.17
N ARG A 113 -27.27 13.29 0.02
CA ARG A 113 -26.30 13.36 -1.12
C ARG A 113 -24.87 12.90 -0.76
N GLN A 114 -24.59 12.71 0.52
CA GLN A 114 -23.28 12.26 1.02
C GLN A 114 -23.05 10.76 0.78
N ASN A 115 -24.13 9.97 0.72
CA ASN A 115 -24.04 8.51 0.63
C ASN A 115 -23.52 8.05 -0.73
N ASP A 116 -24.02 8.60 -1.84
CA ASP A 116 -23.64 8.10 -3.17
C ASP A 116 -22.20 8.47 -3.55
N LEU A 117 -21.78 9.73 -3.36
CA LEU A 117 -20.43 10.14 -3.73
C LEU A 117 -19.37 9.67 -2.73
N GLY A 118 -19.73 9.59 -1.45
CA GLY A 118 -18.89 8.96 -0.42
C GLY A 118 -18.70 7.46 -0.68
N SER A 119 -19.76 6.77 -1.13
CA SER A 119 -19.67 5.38 -1.58
C SER A 119 -18.74 5.27 -2.79
N ILE A 120 -18.95 6.06 -3.85
CA ILE A 120 -18.12 6.05 -5.07
C ILE A 120 -16.63 6.24 -4.73
N MET A 121 -16.28 7.18 -3.85
CA MET A 121 -14.88 7.36 -3.44
C MET A 121 -14.30 6.14 -2.74
N ASN A 122 -15.06 5.55 -1.81
CA ASN A 122 -14.63 4.35 -1.08
C ASN A 122 -14.54 3.14 -2.01
N ASP A 123 -15.55 2.93 -2.84
CA ASP A 123 -15.65 1.85 -3.81
C ASP A 123 -14.51 1.93 -4.83
N ARG A 124 -14.16 3.14 -5.30
CA ARG A 124 -12.97 3.36 -6.13
C ARG A 124 -11.69 2.97 -5.41
N LEU A 125 -11.49 3.42 -4.16
CA LEU A 125 -10.28 3.08 -3.39
C LEU A 125 -10.16 1.56 -3.15
N VAL A 126 -11.29 0.89 -2.91
CA VAL A 126 -11.35 -0.57 -2.76
C VAL A 126 -11.05 -1.27 -4.09
N ALA A 127 -11.69 -0.84 -5.19
CA ALA A 127 -11.46 -1.39 -6.51
C ALA A 127 -10.00 -1.21 -6.96
N ASP A 128 -9.41 -0.02 -6.81
CA ASP A 128 -8.00 0.25 -7.09
C ASP A 128 -7.08 -0.67 -6.28
N TYR A 129 -7.38 -0.88 -5.00
CA TYR A 129 -6.62 -1.80 -4.15
C TYR A 129 -6.70 -3.24 -4.67
N LEU A 130 -7.90 -3.72 -5.00
CA LEU A 130 -8.12 -5.06 -5.52
C LEU A 130 -7.40 -5.27 -6.86
N LEU A 131 -7.43 -4.28 -7.76
CA LEU A 131 -6.65 -4.28 -9.01
C LEU A 131 -5.15 -4.38 -8.74
N GLY A 132 -4.64 -3.59 -7.79
CA GLY A 132 -3.25 -3.63 -7.36
C GLY A 132 -2.82 -5.00 -6.81
N GLN A 133 -3.72 -5.71 -6.12
CA GLN A 133 -3.47 -7.07 -5.62
C GLN A 133 -3.70 -8.18 -6.65
N GLY A 134 -4.35 -7.87 -7.77
CA GLY A 134 -4.63 -8.80 -8.88
C GLY A 134 -5.99 -9.46 -8.85
N TYR A 135 -6.90 -9.00 -8.00
CA TYR A 135 -8.30 -9.44 -7.96
C TYR A 135 -9.14 -8.66 -8.99
N LEU A 136 -8.86 -8.89 -10.28
CA LEU A 136 -9.46 -8.15 -11.40
C LEU A 136 -10.99 -8.30 -11.45
N GLU A 137 -11.49 -9.54 -11.32
CA GLU A 137 -12.94 -9.82 -11.34
C GLU A 137 -13.66 -9.17 -10.16
N SER A 138 -13.06 -9.19 -8.97
CA SER A 138 -13.66 -8.56 -7.79
C SER A 138 -13.72 -7.04 -7.92
N ALA A 139 -12.70 -6.41 -8.51
CA ALA A 139 -12.73 -4.99 -8.81
C ALA A 139 -13.84 -4.65 -9.82
N LYS A 140 -14.04 -5.49 -10.84
CA LYS A 140 -15.09 -5.33 -11.84
C LYS A 140 -16.50 -5.34 -11.25
N ILE A 141 -16.76 -6.28 -10.33
CA ILE A 141 -18.04 -6.33 -9.61
C ILE A 141 -18.32 -5.02 -8.87
N ILE A 142 -17.29 -4.40 -8.26
CA ILE A 142 -17.45 -3.12 -7.56
C ILE A 142 -17.70 -1.98 -8.55
N ALA A 143 -16.99 -1.95 -9.68
CA ALA A 143 -17.16 -0.93 -10.70
C ALA A 143 -18.57 -0.92 -11.32
N ASP A 144 -19.16 -2.11 -11.50
CA ASP A 144 -20.51 -2.30 -12.04
C ASP A 144 -21.62 -1.94 -11.04
N SER A 145 -21.33 -1.97 -9.73
CA SER A 145 -22.34 -1.84 -8.67
C SER A 145 -22.93 -0.43 -8.51
N HIS A 146 -22.15 0.61 -8.77
CA HIS A 146 -22.54 2.01 -8.56
C HIS A 146 -22.26 2.88 -9.80
N GLY A 147 -23.13 2.79 -10.82
CA GLY A 147 -23.21 3.79 -11.88
C GLY A 147 -22.05 3.84 -12.90
N ASN A 148 -21.42 2.69 -13.18
CA ASN A 148 -20.28 2.54 -14.09
C ASN A 148 -19.08 3.45 -13.71
N MET A 149 -18.20 2.91 -12.87
CA MET A 149 -16.96 3.58 -12.47
C MET A 149 -15.75 3.23 -13.34
N ASP A 150 -15.94 2.61 -14.51
CA ASP A 150 -14.84 2.10 -15.34
C ASP A 150 -13.84 3.18 -15.71
N TYR A 151 -14.32 4.40 -15.97
CA TYR A 151 -13.44 5.53 -16.32
C TYR A 151 -12.54 5.99 -15.17
N LEU A 152 -12.83 5.62 -13.91
CA LEU A 152 -12.03 5.94 -12.73
C LEU A 152 -10.95 4.90 -12.43
N LEU A 153 -10.98 3.74 -13.09
CA LEU A 153 -10.14 2.59 -12.78
C LEU A 153 -9.21 2.27 -13.97
N ASP A 154 -7.98 1.88 -13.65
CA ASP A 154 -6.94 1.61 -14.66
C ASP A 154 -6.75 0.09 -14.89
N TYR A 155 -7.81 -0.58 -15.35
CA TYR A 155 -7.85 -2.04 -15.53
C TYR A 155 -6.71 -2.60 -16.38
N ASP A 156 -6.53 -2.09 -17.60
CA ASP A 156 -5.53 -2.63 -18.54
C ASP A 156 -4.11 -2.49 -18.02
N LEU A 157 -3.84 -1.39 -17.31
CA LEU A 157 -2.56 -1.13 -16.67
C LEU A 157 -2.28 -2.16 -15.56
N HIS A 158 -3.26 -2.39 -14.68
CA HIS A 158 -3.13 -3.38 -13.63
C HIS A 158 -3.08 -4.81 -14.18
N ALA A 159 -3.86 -5.14 -15.20
CA ALA A 159 -3.80 -6.43 -15.88
C ALA A 159 -2.40 -6.70 -16.46
N THR A 160 -1.79 -5.69 -17.10
CA THR A 160 -0.40 -5.75 -17.58
C THR A 160 0.57 -6.00 -16.42
N CYS A 161 0.41 -5.27 -15.31
CA CYS A 161 1.24 -5.46 -14.12
C CYS A 161 1.15 -6.90 -13.58
N GLN A 162 -0.07 -7.43 -13.42
CA GLN A 162 -0.27 -8.80 -12.94
C GLN A 162 0.26 -9.84 -13.91
N ALA A 163 0.17 -9.61 -15.22
CA ALA A 163 0.73 -10.51 -16.23
C ALA A 163 2.26 -10.61 -16.11
N VAL A 164 2.94 -9.50 -15.83
CA VAL A 164 4.40 -9.48 -15.59
C VAL A 164 4.75 -10.15 -14.26
N LEU A 165 4.01 -9.84 -13.20
CA LEU A 165 4.23 -10.45 -11.88
C LEU A 165 4.03 -11.97 -11.91
N LYS A 166 3.02 -12.44 -12.66
CA LYS A 166 2.81 -13.87 -12.90
C LYS A 166 3.98 -14.48 -13.67
N ASP A 167 4.46 -13.82 -14.73
CA ASP A 167 5.65 -14.25 -15.49
C ASP A 167 6.86 -14.47 -14.55
N LEU A 168 7.13 -13.52 -13.67
CA LEU A 168 8.24 -13.59 -12.71
C LEU A 168 8.05 -14.72 -11.70
N ARG A 169 6.83 -14.97 -11.22
CA ARG A 169 6.53 -16.11 -10.33
C ARG A 169 6.69 -17.45 -11.04
N ASP A 170 6.42 -17.49 -12.34
CA ASP A 170 6.62 -18.65 -13.19
C ASP A 170 8.09 -18.80 -13.64
N PHE A 171 9.02 -18.02 -13.08
CA PHE A 171 10.46 -18.02 -13.40
C PHE A 171 10.81 -17.54 -14.82
N HIS A 172 10.03 -16.59 -15.34
CA HIS A 172 10.19 -15.98 -16.65
C HIS A 172 10.41 -14.46 -16.52
N THR A 173 11.37 -13.92 -17.27
CA THR A 173 11.76 -12.49 -17.24
C THR A 173 11.28 -11.73 -18.47
N GLN A 174 10.74 -12.42 -19.48
CA GLN A 174 10.51 -11.89 -20.82
C GLN A 174 9.54 -10.71 -20.80
N LYS A 175 8.42 -10.82 -20.08
CA LYS A 175 7.45 -9.71 -19.99
C LYS A 175 8.00 -8.53 -19.20
N ALA A 176 8.77 -8.79 -18.15
CA ALA A 176 9.38 -7.74 -17.34
C ALA A 176 10.43 -6.95 -18.13
N LEU A 177 11.25 -7.63 -18.93
CA LEU A 177 12.23 -7.01 -19.82
C LEU A 177 11.58 -6.24 -20.97
N ALA A 178 10.49 -6.78 -21.54
CA ALA A 178 9.69 -6.05 -22.52
C ALA A 178 9.14 -4.74 -21.93
N TRP A 179 8.56 -4.81 -20.73
CA TRP A 179 8.10 -3.62 -20.00
C TRP A 179 9.24 -2.62 -19.71
N CYS A 180 10.44 -3.11 -19.36
CA CYS A 180 11.61 -2.23 -19.16
C CYS A 180 11.97 -1.49 -20.46
N SER A 181 11.97 -2.18 -21.60
CA SER A 181 12.29 -1.59 -22.89
C SER A 181 11.29 -0.48 -23.30
N GLU A 182 10.01 -0.66 -22.98
CA GLU A 182 8.95 0.32 -23.23
C GLU A 182 9.08 1.56 -22.32
N ASN A 183 9.60 1.39 -21.11
CA ASN A 183 9.69 2.44 -20.09
C ASN A 183 11.13 2.97 -19.87
N GLY A 184 12.09 2.56 -20.69
CA GLY A 184 13.53 2.79 -20.43
C GLY A 184 13.94 4.25 -20.19
N THR A 185 13.30 5.21 -20.88
CA THR A 185 13.57 6.64 -20.64
C THR A 185 13.17 7.10 -19.23
N ARG A 186 12.05 6.58 -18.71
CA ARG A 186 11.57 6.87 -17.36
C ARG A 186 12.40 6.14 -16.32
N LEU A 187 12.75 4.88 -16.59
CA LEU A 187 13.59 4.06 -15.70
C LEU A 187 14.97 4.68 -15.48
N ARG A 188 15.59 5.25 -16.53
CA ARG A 188 16.86 5.99 -16.38
C ARG A 188 16.72 7.22 -15.50
N ARG A 189 15.63 7.99 -15.63
CA ARG A 189 15.36 9.15 -14.77
C ARG A 189 15.14 8.77 -13.31
N LEU A 190 14.56 7.59 -13.08
CA LEU A 190 14.37 7.02 -11.74
C LEU A 190 15.63 6.30 -11.22
N GLN A 191 16.68 6.19 -12.02
CA GLN A 191 17.89 5.40 -11.72
C GLN A 191 17.56 3.97 -11.24
N SER A 192 16.55 3.34 -11.85
CA SER A 192 16.11 2.00 -11.47
C SER A 192 17.14 0.94 -11.87
N THR A 193 17.48 0.05 -10.93
CA THR A 193 18.37 -1.11 -11.17
C THR A 193 17.61 -2.35 -11.66
N LEU A 194 16.28 -2.25 -11.86
CA LEU A 194 15.42 -3.38 -12.20
C LEU A 194 15.88 -4.13 -13.46
N GLU A 195 16.17 -3.41 -14.55
CA GLU A 195 16.61 -4.03 -15.81
C GLU A 195 17.91 -4.82 -15.61
N PHE A 196 18.86 -4.27 -14.87
CA PHE A 196 20.11 -4.94 -14.54
C PHE A 196 19.87 -6.26 -13.80
N HIS A 197 19.06 -6.27 -12.73
CA HIS A 197 18.82 -7.49 -11.97
C HIS A 197 18.01 -8.54 -12.74
N LEU A 198 17.10 -8.14 -13.64
CA LEU A 198 16.40 -9.06 -14.55
C LEU A 198 17.36 -9.71 -15.55
N ARG A 199 18.25 -8.92 -16.17
CA ARG A 199 19.31 -9.45 -17.05
C ARG A 199 20.28 -10.35 -16.30
N LEU A 200 20.57 -10.02 -15.04
CA LEU A 200 21.42 -10.85 -14.20
C LEU A 200 20.74 -12.18 -13.89
N GLN A 201 19.41 -12.20 -13.70
CA GLN A 201 18.66 -13.44 -13.55
C GLN A 201 18.76 -14.31 -14.81
N ASP A 202 18.58 -13.75 -16.00
CA ASP A 202 18.76 -14.50 -17.26
C ASP A 202 20.16 -15.10 -17.39
N PHE A 203 21.19 -14.35 -16.99
CA PHE A 203 22.56 -14.85 -16.94
C PHE A 203 22.67 -16.07 -16.01
N VAL A 204 22.10 -15.99 -14.80
CA VAL A 204 22.05 -17.09 -13.84
C VAL A 204 21.34 -18.32 -14.44
N GLU A 205 20.25 -18.11 -15.18
CA GLU A 205 19.54 -19.21 -15.87
C GLU A 205 20.39 -19.87 -16.97
N TYR A 206 21.22 -19.10 -17.70
CA TYR A 206 22.17 -19.67 -18.66
C TYR A 206 23.25 -20.51 -17.98
N VAL A 207 23.74 -20.07 -16.82
CA VAL A 207 24.73 -20.83 -16.02
C VAL A 207 24.09 -22.10 -15.48
N ARG A 208 22.89 -22.01 -14.90
CA ARG A 208 22.11 -23.17 -14.41
C ARG A 208 21.84 -24.19 -15.52
N SER A 209 21.62 -23.72 -16.75
CA SER A 209 21.45 -24.56 -17.95
C SER A 209 22.75 -25.15 -18.51
N ARG A 210 23.89 -25.00 -17.83
CA ARG A 210 25.23 -25.45 -18.27
C ARG A 210 25.65 -24.89 -19.64
N LYS A 211 25.31 -23.63 -19.92
CA LYS A 211 25.66 -22.92 -21.18
C LYS A 211 26.56 -21.70 -20.90
N PRO A 212 27.79 -21.88 -20.35
CA PRO A 212 28.64 -20.78 -19.89
C PRO A 212 29.06 -19.83 -21.01
N LEU A 213 29.32 -20.35 -22.23
CA LEU A 213 29.70 -19.50 -23.37
C LEU A 213 28.58 -18.53 -23.75
N LYS A 214 27.32 -18.99 -23.75
CA LYS A 214 26.15 -18.13 -24.01
C LYS A 214 25.96 -17.12 -22.87
N ALA A 215 26.19 -17.54 -21.62
CA ALA A 215 26.14 -16.65 -20.47
C ALA A 215 27.15 -15.50 -20.59
N VAL A 216 28.41 -15.79 -20.95
CA VAL A 216 29.44 -14.76 -21.14
C VAL A 216 29.10 -13.80 -22.29
N GLN A 217 28.62 -14.33 -23.42
CA GLN A 217 28.17 -13.50 -24.54
C GLN A 217 27.01 -12.58 -24.11
N TYR A 218 26.04 -13.12 -23.37
CA TYR A 218 24.91 -12.37 -22.84
C TYR A 218 25.35 -11.28 -21.85
N ALA A 219 26.25 -11.59 -20.93
CA ALA A 219 26.79 -10.64 -19.96
C ALA A 219 27.50 -9.46 -20.66
N ARG A 220 28.30 -9.73 -21.69
CA ARG A 220 28.97 -8.69 -22.49
C ARG A 220 27.97 -7.81 -23.25
N ALA A 221 26.90 -8.41 -23.78
CA ALA A 221 25.90 -7.69 -24.55
C ALA A 221 24.99 -6.80 -23.69
N TYR A 222 24.61 -7.26 -22.49
CA TYR A 222 23.59 -6.58 -21.67
C TYR A 222 24.09 -6.11 -20.30
N LEU A 223 24.81 -6.96 -19.54
CA LEU A 223 25.19 -6.62 -18.16
C LEU A 223 26.30 -5.56 -18.09
N ALA A 224 27.35 -5.70 -18.88
CA ALA A 224 28.47 -4.75 -18.85
C ALA A 224 28.05 -3.32 -19.25
N PRO A 225 27.24 -3.09 -20.31
CA PRO A 225 26.73 -1.76 -20.61
C PRO A 225 25.84 -1.19 -19.50
N LEU A 226 24.95 -2.00 -18.92
CA LEU A 226 24.04 -1.57 -17.86
C LEU A 226 24.78 -1.21 -16.56
N ALA A 227 25.83 -1.94 -16.20
CA ALA A 227 26.63 -1.66 -15.02
C ALA A 227 27.34 -0.29 -15.10
N ILE A 228 27.73 0.13 -16.31
CA ILE A 228 28.45 1.39 -16.53
C ILE A 228 27.49 2.58 -16.72
N GLN A 229 26.25 2.33 -17.13
CA GLN A 229 25.27 3.35 -17.52
C GLN A 229 24.80 4.25 -16.36
N SER A 230 24.88 3.82 -15.10
CA SER A 230 24.41 4.60 -13.96
C SER A 230 25.23 5.87 -13.77
N ASP A 231 24.59 7.04 -13.67
CA ASP A 231 25.28 8.30 -13.32
C ASP A 231 25.82 8.28 -11.89
N ASN A 232 25.14 7.55 -10.99
CA ASN A 232 25.53 7.41 -9.59
C ASN A 232 26.70 6.43 -9.44
N GLN A 233 27.77 6.90 -8.80
CA GLN A 233 29.00 6.14 -8.57
C GLN A 233 28.76 4.91 -7.70
N ASP A 234 27.99 5.03 -6.61
CA ASP A 234 27.76 3.92 -5.68
C ASP A 234 26.99 2.78 -6.35
N LEU A 235 25.97 3.13 -7.16
CA LEU A 235 25.19 2.15 -7.92
C LEU A 235 26.02 1.46 -9.01
N ARG A 236 26.93 2.21 -9.65
CA ARG A 236 27.86 1.66 -10.65
C ARG A 236 28.84 0.68 -10.00
N ASP A 237 29.45 1.06 -8.88
CA ASP A 237 30.42 0.22 -8.18
C ASP A 237 29.76 -1.06 -7.63
N ALA A 238 28.54 -0.94 -7.09
CA ALA A 238 27.74 -2.09 -6.69
C ALA A 238 27.40 -3.02 -7.86
N ALA A 239 26.95 -2.48 -9.00
CA ALA A 239 26.62 -3.27 -10.19
C ALA A 239 27.85 -3.97 -10.77
N ILE A 240 29.01 -3.30 -10.79
CA ILE A 240 30.28 -3.91 -11.21
C ILE A 240 30.66 -5.06 -10.26
N GLY A 241 30.51 -4.87 -8.94
CA GLY A 241 30.72 -5.92 -7.95
C GLY A 241 29.81 -7.14 -8.19
N GLU A 242 28.52 -6.92 -8.46
CA GLU A 242 27.58 -8.00 -8.80
C GLU A 242 27.97 -8.73 -10.09
N VAL A 243 28.44 -8.02 -11.12
CA VAL A 243 28.94 -8.64 -12.35
C VAL A 243 30.20 -9.47 -12.08
N GLN A 244 31.13 -9.00 -11.25
CA GLN A 244 32.32 -9.77 -10.87
C GLN A 244 31.95 -11.07 -10.16
N ILE A 245 31.00 -11.01 -9.22
CA ILE A 245 30.48 -12.19 -8.53
C ILE A 245 29.83 -13.15 -9.53
N ALA A 246 28.97 -12.65 -10.43
CA ALA A 246 28.32 -13.43 -11.46
C ALA A 246 29.32 -14.11 -12.42
N MET A 247 30.41 -13.44 -12.75
CA MET A 247 31.48 -14.00 -13.59
C MET A 247 32.33 -15.03 -12.83
N ALA A 248 32.61 -14.81 -11.54
CA ALA A 248 33.36 -15.75 -10.70
C ALA A 248 32.64 -17.09 -10.53
N ILE A 249 31.31 -17.07 -10.47
CA ILE A 249 30.43 -18.25 -10.44
C ILE A 249 30.73 -19.24 -11.59
N LEU A 250 31.17 -18.75 -12.76
CA LEU A 250 31.49 -19.61 -13.91
C LEU A 250 32.66 -20.57 -13.67
N ALA A 251 33.50 -20.31 -12.66
CA ALA A 251 34.61 -21.17 -12.28
C ALA A 251 34.16 -22.43 -11.52
N PHE A 252 32.90 -22.49 -11.07
CA PHE A 252 32.36 -23.59 -10.28
C PHE A 252 31.44 -24.47 -11.13
N GLU A 253 31.60 -25.79 -11.03
CA GLU A 253 30.73 -26.75 -11.72
C GLU A 253 29.32 -26.80 -11.13
N SER A 254 29.17 -26.50 -9.83
CA SER A 254 27.89 -26.44 -9.12
C SER A 254 27.85 -25.22 -8.19
N PRO A 255 27.60 -24.01 -8.72
CA PRO A 255 27.63 -22.77 -7.94
C PRO A 255 26.59 -22.71 -6.81
N GLU A 256 25.49 -23.46 -6.96
CA GLU A 256 24.43 -23.60 -5.96
C GLU A 256 24.80 -24.44 -4.73
N LYS A 257 25.97 -25.12 -4.75
CA LYS A 257 26.46 -25.99 -3.67
C LYS A 257 27.95 -25.77 -3.38
N CYS A 258 28.47 -24.59 -3.70
CA CYS A 258 29.89 -24.31 -3.59
C CYS A 258 30.32 -23.95 -2.15
N GLY A 259 29.38 -23.84 -1.20
CA GLY A 259 29.67 -23.50 0.20
C GLY A 259 29.98 -22.02 0.43
N ILE A 260 29.72 -21.17 -0.57
CA ILE A 260 29.94 -19.72 -0.50
C ILE A 260 28.58 -19.03 -0.59
N GLU A 261 28.14 -18.48 0.54
CA GLU A 261 26.81 -17.87 0.70
C GLU A 261 26.48 -16.83 -0.37
N ALA A 262 27.45 -15.99 -0.75
CA ALA A 262 27.28 -14.96 -1.79
C ALA A 262 26.90 -15.54 -3.16
N TYR A 263 27.40 -16.74 -3.49
CA TYR A 263 27.11 -17.41 -4.77
C TYR A 263 25.80 -18.17 -4.67
N GLU A 264 25.57 -18.88 -3.57
CA GLU A 264 24.33 -19.63 -3.32
C GLU A 264 23.10 -18.71 -3.32
N THR A 265 23.21 -17.53 -2.72
CA THR A 265 22.13 -16.52 -2.67
C THR A 265 21.71 -16.04 -4.06
N ILE A 266 22.64 -15.96 -5.02
CA ILE A 266 22.33 -15.56 -6.41
C ILE A 266 21.51 -16.64 -7.13
N PHE A 267 21.71 -17.91 -6.77
CA PHE A 267 20.98 -19.05 -7.33
C PHE A 267 19.71 -19.40 -6.54
N ALA A 268 19.50 -18.79 -5.38
CA ALA A 268 18.34 -19.05 -4.53
C ALA A 268 17.02 -18.68 -5.23
N THR A 269 16.01 -19.53 -5.07
CA THR A 269 14.68 -19.31 -5.65
C THR A 269 14.00 -18.06 -5.09
N ASP A 270 14.32 -17.68 -3.85
CA ASP A 270 13.79 -16.47 -3.18
C ASP A 270 14.14 -15.18 -3.91
N ARG A 271 15.18 -15.19 -4.76
CA ARG A 271 15.55 -14.04 -5.60
C ARG A 271 14.41 -13.62 -6.52
N TRP A 272 13.57 -14.54 -6.98
CA TRP A 272 12.40 -14.21 -7.80
C TRP A 272 11.35 -13.40 -7.03
N LEU A 273 11.19 -13.63 -5.72
CA LEU A 273 10.33 -12.79 -4.87
C LEU A 273 10.90 -11.38 -4.71
N ILE A 274 12.23 -11.25 -4.68
CA ILE A 274 12.90 -9.94 -4.66
C ILE A 274 12.64 -9.22 -5.99
N LEU A 275 12.82 -9.89 -7.13
CA LEU A 275 12.53 -9.34 -8.45
C LEU A 275 11.06 -8.93 -8.60
N GLU A 276 10.13 -9.73 -8.08
CA GLU A 276 8.70 -9.39 -8.04
C GLU A 276 8.46 -8.08 -7.27
N LYS A 277 9.01 -7.97 -6.05
CA LYS A 277 8.90 -6.76 -5.21
C LYS A 277 9.56 -5.54 -5.87
N MET A 278 10.74 -5.73 -6.44
CA MET A 278 11.45 -4.67 -7.17
C MET A 278 10.67 -4.19 -8.39
N PHE A 279 10.08 -5.11 -9.16
CA PHE A 279 9.21 -4.77 -10.28
C PHE A 279 8.01 -3.97 -9.81
N ARG A 280 7.29 -4.45 -8.78
CA ARG A 280 6.12 -3.76 -8.23
C ARG A 280 6.44 -2.34 -7.75
N LYS A 281 7.54 -2.18 -7.00
CA LYS A 281 8.01 -0.87 -6.54
C LYS A 281 8.31 0.05 -7.72
N THR A 282 9.12 -0.43 -8.67
CA THR A 282 9.50 0.35 -9.86
C THR A 282 8.28 0.70 -10.71
N PHE A 283 7.31 -0.21 -10.82
CA PHE A 283 6.04 0.01 -11.50
C PHE A 283 5.26 1.15 -10.85
N ASN A 284 5.13 1.12 -9.51
CA ASN A 284 4.47 2.19 -8.77
C ASN A 284 5.18 3.53 -8.98
N ASP A 285 6.52 3.56 -8.92
CA ASP A 285 7.33 4.77 -9.12
C ASP A 285 7.19 5.35 -10.55
N VAL A 286 7.10 4.49 -11.57
CA VAL A 286 6.89 4.91 -12.96
C VAL A 286 5.57 5.63 -13.14
N TYR A 287 4.48 5.05 -12.62
CA TYR A 287 3.11 5.56 -12.80
C TYR A 287 2.66 6.52 -11.69
N GLY A 288 3.48 6.73 -10.65
CA GLY A 288 3.15 7.59 -9.52
C GLY A 288 2.04 7.03 -8.62
N ILE A 289 1.94 5.70 -8.55
CA ILE A 289 1.00 4.99 -7.67
C ILE A 289 1.57 5.03 -6.24
N HIS A 290 0.70 5.22 -5.25
CA HIS A 290 1.13 5.24 -3.86
C HIS A 290 1.57 3.86 -3.37
N ASP A 291 2.70 3.83 -2.67
CA ASP A 291 3.16 2.71 -1.85
C ASP A 291 3.42 3.25 -0.43
N PRO A 292 2.57 2.93 0.57
CA PRO A 292 1.46 1.97 0.53
C PRO A 292 0.24 2.46 -0.29
N PRO A 293 -0.66 1.56 -0.74
CA PRO A 293 -1.83 1.91 -1.55
C PRO A 293 -2.74 2.99 -0.92
N SER A 294 -3.40 3.79 -1.76
CA SER A 294 -4.27 4.90 -1.33
C SER A 294 -5.33 4.50 -0.30
N LEU A 295 -5.92 3.30 -0.44
CA LEU A 295 -6.88 2.75 0.52
C LEU A 295 -6.24 2.60 1.91
N CYS A 296 -5.02 2.07 1.99
CA CYS A 296 -4.30 1.90 3.25
C CYS A 296 -3.99 3.25 3.88
N ILE A 297 -3.57 4.25 3.09
CA ILE A 297 -3.32 5.61 3.59
C ILE A 297 -4.61 6.19 4.20
N ALA A 298 -5.73 6.13 3.46
CA ALA A 298 -7.02 6.63 3.91
C ALA A 298 -7.51 5.91 5.17
N LEU A 299 -7.38 4.59 5.21
CA LEU A 299 -7.78 3.75 6.33
C LEU A 299 -6.93 4.05 7.58
N HIS A 300 -5.60 4.10 7.45
CA HIS A 300 -4.72 4.43 8.58
C HIS A 300 -4.97 5.86 9.10
N ALA A 301 -5.21 6.82 8.21
CA ALA A 301 -5.56 8.19 8.61
C ALA A 301 -6.89 8.21 9.38
N GLY A 302 -7.93 7.56 8.87
CA GLY A 302 -9.24 7.47 9.53
C GLY A 302 -9.18 6.69 10.85
N ILE A 303 -8.41 5.61 10.94
CA ILE A 303 -8.24 4.86 12.18
C ILE A 303 -7.46 5.69 13.22
N SER A 304 -6.46 6.47 12.80
CA SER A 304 -5.67 7.30 13.70
C SER A 304 -6.51 8.37 14.40
N THR A 305 -7.54 8.91 13.75
CA THR A 305 -8.47 9.88 14.38
C THR A 305 -9.40 9.21 15.39
N LEU A 306 -9.69 7.93 15.23
CA LEU A 306 -10.52 7.15 16.16
C LEU A 306 -9.70 6.51 17.29
N ASN A 307 -8.40 6.36 17.08
CA ASN A 307 -7.50 5.69 18.01
C ASN A 307 -7.16 6.61 19.20
N THR A 308 -7.72 6.32 20.36
CA THR A 308 -7.49 7.09 21.59
C THR A 308 -6.60 6.33 22.58
N ARG A 309 -6.13 7.02 23.63
CA ARG A 309 -5.36 6.38 24.72
C ARG A 309 -6.16 5.28 25.43
N ALA A 310 -7.48 5.39 25.49
CA ALA A 310 -8.35 4.33 26.01
C ALA A 310 -8.27 3.05 25.16
N CYS A 311 -8.11 3.19 23.85
CA CYS A 311 -7.95 2.05 22.94
C CYS A 311 -6.67 1.25 23.23
N HIS A 312 -5.60 1.91 23.68
CA HIS A 312 -4.37 1.22 24.09
C HIS A 312 -4.58 0.39 25.35
N LEU A 313 -5.20 0.97 26.38
CA LEU A 313 -5.50 0.27 27.62
C LEU A 313 -6.37 -0.97 27.39
N ILE A 314 -7.36 -0.84 26.50
CA ILE A 314 -8.22 -1.96 26.10
C ILE A 314 -7.40 -3.04 25.37
N ARG A 315 -6.52 -2.66 24.44
CA ARG A 315 -5.65 -3.60 23.72
C ARG A 315 -4.69 -4.32 24.66
N ASP A 316 -4.03 -3.61 25.56
CA ASP A 316 -3.14 -4.20 26.58
C ASP A 316 -3.89 -5.17 27.49
N ALA A 317 -5.09 -4.81 27.93
CA ALA A 317 -5.93 -5.68 28.74
C ALA A 317 -6.31 -6.95 27.98
N LYS A 318 -6.66 -6.84 26.68
CA LYS A 318 -6.94 -8.00 25.80
C LYS A 318 -5.70 -8.87 25.60
N LEU A 319 -4.52 -8.28 25.41
CA LEU A 319 -3.25 -9.01 25.27
C LEU A 319 -2.88 -9.75 26.57
N LYS A 320 -2.99 -9.07 27.71
CA LYS A 320 -2.77 -9.68 29.04
C LYS A 320 -3.76 -10.79 29.35
N ALA A 321 -5.00 -10.69 28.87
CA ALA A 321 -6.00 -11.75 28.98
C ALA A 321 -5.73 -12.93 28.03
N ARG A 322 -5.04 -12.72 26.90
CA ARG A 322 -4.66 -13.76 25.93
C ARG A 322 -3.34 -14.47 26.27
N LEU A 323 -2.48 -13.87 27.09
CA LEU A 323 -1.28 -14.53 27.61
C LEU A 323 -1.68 -15.59 28.66
N PRO A 324 -1.32 -16.87 28.47
CA PRO A 324 -1.47 -17.84 29.55
C PRO A 324 -0.57 -17.40 30.71
N GLN A 325 -1.13 -17.34 31.93
CA GLN A 325 -0.38 -17.09 33.16
C GLN A 325 0.63 -18.24 33.39
N SER A 326 1.76 -18.19 32.69
CA SER A 326 2.93 -19.00 33.00
C SER A 326 3.73 -18.26 34.08
N GLY A 327 3.93 -18.94 35.20
CA GLY A 327 4.22 -18.33 36.48
C GLY A 327 5.62 -17.77 36.66
N PHE A 328 5.72 -16.80 37.56
CA PHE A 328 6.93 -16.56 38.33
C PHE A 328 6.66 -16.94 39.79
N GLN A 329 7.00 -18.20 40.12
CA GLN A 329 7.44 -18.51 41.48
C GLN A 329 8.82 -17.87 41.65
N SER A 330 8.88 -16.76 42.39
CA SER A 330 10.13 -16.20 42.87
C SER A 330 10.77 -17.14 43.88
N LYS A 331 11.67 -18.01 43.42
CA LYS A 331 12.62 -18.69 44.32
C LYS A 331 13.57 -17.64 44.88
N ARG A 332 13.30 -17.23 46.13
CA ARG A 332 14.31 -16.69 47.05
C ARG A 332 15.56 -17.58 47.01
N ARG A 333 16.70 -17.04 46.58
CA ARG A 333 18.01 -17.57 46.93
C ARG A 333 18.79 -16.53 47.73
N ARG A 334 18.97 -16.85 49.01
CA ARG A 334 19.96 -16.28 49.93
C ARG A 334 21.38 -16.60 49.43
N ARG A 335 22.25 -15.60 49.40
CA ARG A 335 23.71 -15.63 49.73
C ARG A 335 24.05 -14.21 50.24
N LYS A 336 24.24 -13.97 51.55
CA LYS A 336 25.53 -13.90 52.31
C LYS A 336 26.66 -13.34 51.43
N SER A 337 27.04 -12.06 51.54
CA SER A 337 27.79 -11.30 52.58
C SER A 337 29.29 -11.32 52.32
N GLU A 338 29.92 -10.17 52.61
CA GLU A 338 31.33 -9.72 52.43
C GLU A 338 31.53 -8.91 51.13
N GLY A 339 32.00 -7.66 51.13
CA GLY A 339 32.45 -6.69 52.14
C GLY A 339 33.01 -5.46 51.38
N ASP A 340 32.86 -4.26 51.95
CA ASP A 340 33.57 -2.95 51.75
C ASP A 340 34.16 -2.60 50.36
N ASP A 341 33.98 -1.39 49.81
CA ASP A 341 34.37 -0.10 50.41
C ASP A 341 33.81 1.11 49.62
N ASN A 342 33.96 2.28 50.22
CA ASN A 342 33.43 3.62 49.95
C ASN A 342 33.56 4.26 48.55
N SER A 343 32.59 5.14 48.24
CA SER A 343 32.74 6.61 48.07
C SER A 343 31.99 7.26 46.89
N ASP A 344 31.16 8.22 47.30
CA ASP A 344 30.90 9.56 46.78
C ASP A 344 30.08 9.82 45.51
N GLY A 345 29.09 10.68 45.72
CA GLY A 345 28.10 11.13 44.76
C GLY A 345 28.66 11.97 43.64
N ASN A 346 27.88 12.06 42.57
CA ASN A 346 27.66 13.34 41.95
C ASN A 346 26.30 13.37 41.26
N GLU A 347 25.54 14.40 41.57
CA GLU A 347 24.39 14.84 40.78
C GLU A 347 24.90 15.36 39.44
N ASN A 348 24.27 14.97 38.34
CA ASN A 348 23.64 15.90 37.40
C ASN A 348 23.37 15.25 36.04
N ASN A 349 22.20 15.66 35.54
CA ASN A 349 21.94 16.11 34.18
C ASN A 349 21.14 15.20 33.25
N CYS A 350 20.03 15.81 32.86
CA CYS A 350 19.16 15.51 31.73
C CYS A 350 19.96 15.57 30.43
N GLY A 351 19.73 14.60 29.55
CA GLY A 351 20.28 14.58 28.20
C GLY A 351 19.43 13.71 27.28
N ASN A 352 18.61 14.37 26.47
CA ASN A 352 17.98 13.83 25.27
C ASN A 352 18.92 12.90 24.49
N LYS A 353 18.44 11.72 24.10
CA LYS A 353 18.77 11.13 22.80
C LYS A 353 17.56 10.45 22.19
N SER A 354 17.17 11.03 21.06
CA SER A 354 16.47 10.39 19.95
C SER A 354 17.13 9.05 19.58
N GLY A 355 16.31 8.04 19.34
CA GLY A 355 16.71 6.73 18.87
C GLY A 355 15.62 6.20 17.94
N ASP A 356 15.97 6.18 16.67
CA ASP A 356 15.34 5.53 15.54
C ASP A 356 15.12 4.03 15.83
N GLU A 357 13.93 3.47 15.58
CA GLU A 357 13.72 2.02 15.64
C GLU A 357 12.94 1.52 14.42
N SER A 358 13.69 0.80 13.58
CA SER A 358 13.28 0.08 12.40
C SER A 358 12.36 -1.10 12.74
N LEU A 359 11.35 -1.31 11.89
CA LEU A 359 10.38 -2.41 12.00
C LEU A 359 10.89 -3.64 11.24
N GLU A 360 11.21 -4.71 11.96
CA GLU A 360 11.39 -6.06 11.41
C GLU A 360 10.09 -6.90 11.54
N PRO A 361 9.77 -7.80 10.58
CA PRO A 361 8.56 -8.62 10.62
C PRO A 361 8.83 -10.00 11.21
N SER A 362 7.94 -10.49 12.09
CA SER A 362 8.01 -11.85 12.64
C SER A 362 6.94 -12.77 12.04
N THR A 363 7.42 -13.95 11.68
CA THR A 363 6.77 -15.10 11.05
C THR A 363 5.83 -15.87 12.00
N ALA A 364 4.91 -16.63 11.38
CA ALA A 364 3.94 -17.52 12.01
C ALA A 364 4.56 -18.81 12.57
N LEU A 365 3.86 -19.51 13.49
CA LEU A 365 3.38 -20.90 13.32
C LEU A 365 2.86 -21.57 14.61
N GLN A 366 1.71 -22.22 14.44
CA GLN A 366 1.30 -23.57 14.89
C GLN A 366 0.89 -23.91 16.34
N SER A 367 -0.12 -24.77 16.33
CA SER A 367 -1.00 -25.33 17.35
C SER A 367 -0.44 -26.59 18.02
N LYS A 368 -1.00 -26.96 19.20
CA LYS A 368 -1.33 -28.35 19.57
C LYS A 368 -2.16 -28.43 20.87
N SER A 369 -2.79 -29.60 21.02
CA SER A 369 -4.07 -29.93 21.67
C SER A 369 -3.97 -30.65 23.03
N ALA A 370 -5.13 -30.73 23.71
CA ALA A 370 -5.67 -31.86 24.49
C ALA A 370 -5.65 -31.85 26.06
N ALA A 371 -6.87 -31.69 26.60
CA ALA A 371 -7.61 -32.56 27.54
C ALA A 371 -7.20 -32.79 29.02
N SER A 372 -8.19 -32.52 29.90
CA SER A 372 -8.79 -33.43 30.91
C SER A 372 -8.68 -33.07 32.41
N ALA A 373 -9.84 -32.66 32.94
CA ALA A 373 -10.47 -32.89 34.25
C ALA A 373 -9.68 -33.44 35.47
N ARG A 374 -9.80 -32.74 36.62
CA ARG A 374 -10.65 -33.17 37.76
C ARG A 374 -10.68 -32.18 38.94
N TYR A 375 -11.84 -32.18 39.59
CA TYR A 375 -12.28 -31.48 40.81
C TYR A 375 -11.42 -31.72 42.06
N SER A 376 -11.30 -30.73 42.95
CA SER A 376 -11.87 -30.77 44.32
C SER A 376 -11.46 -29.57 45.21
N HIS A 377 -12.34 -29.31 46.17
CA HIS A 377 -12.49 -28.17 47.07
C HIS A 377 -11.28 -27.80 47.96
N ALA A 378 -11.10 -26.50 48.23
CA ALA A 378 -10.98 -26.00 49.61
C ALA A 378 -11.14 -24.47 49.68
N VAL A 379 -11.98 -24.06 50.62
CA VAL A 379 -12.36 -22.71 51.00
C VAL A 379 -11.22 -22.03 51.76
N SER A 380 -10.88 -20.78 51.44
CA SER A 380 -10.62 -19.79 52.49
C SER A 380 -10.66 -18.34 52.03
N ARG A 381 -11.41 -17.57 52.81
CA ARG A 381 -11.65 -16.13 52.75
C ARG A 381 -10.35 -15.36 53.00
N SER A 382 -10.15 -14.22 52.31
CA SER A 382 -9.85 -12.93 52.98
C SER A 382 -9.41 -11.84 51.99
N ARG A 383 -10.05 -10.67 52.17
CA ARG A 383 -9.65 -9.29 51.78
C ARG A 383 -9.84 -8.87 50.32
N LYS A 384 -11.08 -8.41 50.07
CA LYS A 384 -11.48 -7.44 49.04
C LYS A 384 -10.45 -6.29 48.93
N ARG A 385 -9.62 -6.32 47.89
CA ARG A 385 -9.15 -5.08 47.25
C ARG A 385 -10.24 -4.64 46.29
N LYS A 386 -10.75 -3.42 46.47
CA LYS A 386 -11.67 -2.75 45.54
C LYS A 386 -10.93 -2.49 44.22
N HIS A 387 -10.84 -3.51 43.36
CA HIS A 387 -10.80 -3.24 41.93
C HIS A 387 -12.23 -2.99 41.51
N VAL A 388 -12.54 -1.73 41.20
CA VAL A 388 -13.68 -1.43 40.35
C VAL A 388 -13.41 -2.15 39.02
N ARG A 389 -14.01 -3.34 38.88
CA ARG A 389 -14.33 -3.92 37.59
C ARG A 389 -15.33 -2.95 36.95
N THR A 390 -14.86 -2.09 36.06
CA THR A 390 -15.73 -1.67 34.98
C THR A 390 -15.69 -2.78 33.95
N GLU A 391 -16.79 -3.51 33.91
CA GLU A 391 -17.13 -4.45 32.85
C GLU A 391 -16.85 -3.79 31.50
N SER A 392 -16.04 -4.46 30.67
CA SER A 392 -16.00 -4.17 29.24
C SER A 392 -17.43 -4.36 28.71
N PRO A 393 -17.98 -3.37 27.97
CA PRO A 393 -17.58 -3.28 26.58
C PRO A 393 -17.59 -1.86 26.03
N VAL A 394 -16.49 -1.40 25.45
CA VAL A 394 -16.64 -0.56 24.25
C VAL A 394 -16.79 -1.55 23.10
N SER A 395 -17.98 -2.14 22.95
CA SER A 395 -18.29 -3.16 21.94
C SER A 395 -18.30 -2.63 20.51
N ILE A 396 -18.16 -1.31 20.33
CA ILE A 396 -18.36 -0.63 19.03
C ILE A 396 -17.19 0.30 18.70
N CYS A 397 -15.99 0.08 19.25
CA CYS A 397 -14.81 0.84 18.81
C CYS A 397 -14.11 0.09 17.67
N PRO A 398 -14.09 0.64 16.43
CA PRO A 398 -13.40 -0.01 15.31
C PRO A 398 -11.92 -0.25 15.60
N ALA A 399 -11.24 0.72 16.23
CA ALA A 399 -9.83 0.62 16.64
C ALA A 399 -9.55 -0.44 17.73
N CYS A 400 -10.56 -0.82 18.53
CA CYS A 400 -10.43 -1.84 19.57
C CYS A 400 -10.96 -3.22 19.14
N SER A 401 -11.54 -3.33 17.95
CA SER A 401 -11.94 -4.62 17.37
C SER A 401 -10.73 -5.52 17.15
N GLU A 402 -10.94 -6.82 16.96
CA GLU A 402 -9.82 -7.75 16.72
C GLU A 402 -8.99 -7.33 15.50
N VAL A 403 -9.67 -7.10 14.36
CA VAL A 403 -9.02 -6.66 13.12
C VAL A 403 -8.46 -5.23 13.25
N GLY A 404 -9.26 -4.28 13.72
CA GLY A 404 -8.83 -2.89 13.82
C GLY A 404 -7.68 -2.69 14.81
N SER A 405 -7.58 -3.50 15.86
CA SER A 405 -6.46 -3.43 16.80
C SER A 405 -5.12 -3.76 16.16
N GLN A 406 -5.10 -4.67 15.17
CA GLN A 406 -3.91 -5.02 14.39
C GLN A 406 -3.53 -3.86 13.46
N LEU A 407 -4.53 -3.23 12.82
CA LEU A 407 -4.33 -2.05 11.98
C LEU A 407 -3.87 -0.81 12.77
N CYS A 408 -4.17 -0.75 14.08
CA CYS A 408 -3.74 0.33 14.96
C CYS A 408 -2.31 0.18 15.49
N LYS A 409 -1.56 -0.86 15.10
CA LYS A 409 -0.19 -1.07 15.57
C LYS A 409 0.71 0.02 14.99
N GLY A 410 1.44 0.74 15.86
CA GLY A 410 2.34 1.82 15.46
C GLY A 410 1.65 3.13 15.04
N LEU A 411 0.31 3.20 15.04
CA LEU A 411 -0.41 4.45 14.73
C LEU A 411 -0.43 5.40 15.93
N PRO A 412 -0.30 6.72 15.70
CA PRO A 412 -0.42 7.72 16.75
C PRO A 412 -1.83 7.73 17.35
N PHE A 413 -1.95 8.35 18.52
CA PHE A 413 -3.24 8.59 19.15
C PHE A 413 -3.78 9.96 18.72
N ALA A 414 -5.09 10.04 18.58
CA ALA A 414 -5.77 11.32 18.53
C ALA A 414 -5.46 12.10 19.81
N TYR A 415 -4.79 13.24 19.66
CA TYR A 415 -4.55 14.17 20.75
C TYR A 415 -5.78 15.06 20.89
N HIS A 416 -6.53 14.87 21.98
CA HIS A 416 -7.66 15.72 22.33
C HIS A 416 -7.25 16.63 23.50
N PRO A 417 -6.67 17.82 23.24
CA PRO A 417 -6.24 18.75 24.29
C PRO A 417 -7.42 19.29 25.11
N HIS A 418 -8.62 19.30 24.53
CA HIS A 418 -9.84 19.78 25.16
C HIS A 418 -10.89 18.68 25.12
N SER A 419 -11.23 18.13 26.28
CA SER A 419 -12.40 17.27 26.43
C SER A 419 -13.63 18.16 26.61
N ARG A 420 -14.67 17.93 25.81
CA ARG A 420 -15.96 18.59 25.96
C ARG A 420 -16.98 17.53 26.37
N LEU A 421 -17.73 17.79 27.44
CA LEU A 421 -18.86 16.93 27.79
C LEU A 421 -20.06 17.31 26.95
N VAL A 422 -20.79 16.31 26.46
CA VAL A 422 -22.04 16.49 25.73
C VAL A 422 -23.11 15.68 26.44
N CYS A 423 -24.27 16.29 26.68
CA CYS A 423 -25.39 15.65 27.35
C CYS A 423 -26.06 14.62 26.44
N ARG A 424 -26.29 13.42 26.95
CA ARG A 424 -26.94 12.34 26.19
C ARG A 424 -28.42 12.61 25.89
N VAL A 425 -29.07 13.45 26.69
CA VAL A 425 -30.49 13.80 26.55
C VAL A 425 -30.64 14.98 25.60
N THR A 426 -29.96 16.10 25.87
CA THR A 426 -30.12 17.33 25.08
C THR A 426 -29.21 17.40 23.85
N GLN A 427 -28.22 16.51 23.75
CA GLN A 427 -27.13 16.56 22.75
C GLN A 427 -26.36 17.90 22.76
N SER A 428 -26.51 18.69 23.82
CA SER A 428 -25.85 19.99 23.97
C SER A 428 -24.55 19.86 24.76
N LEU A 429 -23.63 20.80 24.53
CA LEU A 429 -22.41 20.93 25.31
C LEU A 429 -22.72 21.23 26.78
N MET A 430 -21.98 20.58 27.68
CA MET A 430 -21.96 20.94 29.08
C MET A 430 -20.82 21.93 29.31
N ASP A 431 -21.17 23.12 29.77
CA ASP A 431 -20.26 24.25 29.97
C ASP A 431 -20.65 25.02 31.25
N GLU A 432 -20.13 26.24 31.42
CA GLU A 432 -20.44 27.10 32.58
C GLU A 432 -21.93 27.45 32.70
N HIS A 433 -22.66 27.49 31.58
CA HIS A 433 -24.08 27.83 31.53
C HIS A 433 -24.98 26.59 31.58
N ASN A 434 -24.45 25.41 31.21
CA ASN A 434 -25.13 24.13 31.26
C ASN A 434 -24.28 23.05 31.95
N PRO A 435 -23.98 23.19 33.26
CA PRO A 435 -22.96 22.39 33.93
C PRO A 435 -23.33 20.91 34.04
N PRO A 436 -22.31 20.02 34.13
CA PRO A 436 -22.53 18.59 34.36
C PRO A 436 -23.03 18.31 35.79
N LEU A 437 -24.05 17.47 35.89
CA LEU A 437 -24.66 16.96 37.11
C LEU A 437 -24.62 15.42 37.14
N VAL A 438 -24.36 14.82 38.29
CA VAL A 438 -24.26 13.36 38.46
C VAL A 438 -25.40 12.80 39.31
N LEU A 439 -25.98 11.70 38.84
CA LEU A 439 -26.95 10.88 39.57
C LEU A 439 -26.26 9.91 40.54
N PRO A 440 -26.95 9.38 41.56
CA PRO A 440 -26.38 8.42 42.53
C PRO A 440 -25.78 7.14 41.91
N ASN A 441 -26.26 6.73 40.72
CA ASN A 441 -25.69 5.63 39.96
C ASN A 441 -24.40 5.98 39.18
N GLY A 442 -23.91 7.21 39.28
CA GLY A 442 -22.69 7.68 38.63
C GLY A 442 -22.86 8.16 37.19
N ARG A 443 -24.09 8.26 36.66
CA ARG A 443 -24.35 8.80 35.33
C ARG A 443 -24.41 10.32 35.34
N VAL A 444 -23.79 10.95 34.35
CA VAL A 444 -23.67 12.42 34.24
C VAL A 444 -24.54 12.95 33.11
N TYR A 445 -25.34 13.97 33.41
CA TYR A 445 -26.22 14.69 32.50
C TYR A 445 -25.98 16.20 32.65
N SER A 446 -26.37 17.01 31.67
CA SER A 446 -26.33 18.46 31.85
C SER A 446 -27.46 18.94 32.72
N LYS A 447 -27.34 20.14 33.29
CA LYS A 447 -28.42 20.79 34.04
C LYS A 447 -29.74 20.81 33.26
N GLN A 448 -29.72 21.28 32.01
CA GLN A 448 -30.90 21.27 31.13
C GLN A 448 -31.42 19.85 30.88
N GLY A 449 -30.53 18.86 30.78
CA GLY A 449 -30.93 17.46 30.59
C GLY A 449 -31.64 16.88 31.80
N ILE A 450 -31.21 17.22 33.02
CA ILE A 450 -31.89 16.82 34.25
C ILE A 450 -33.26 17.51 34.37
N GLU A 451 -33.36 18.78 34.03
CA GLU A 451 -34.63 19.53 33.99
C GLU A 451 -35.61 18.86 33.03
N LEU A 452 -35.20 18.57 31.79
CA LEU A 452 -36.03 17.86 30.81
C LEU A 452 -36.48 16.47 31.29
N LEU A 453 -35.57 15.69 31.90
CA LEU A 453 -35.92 14.36 32.43
C LEU A 453 -36.91 14.44 33.61
N THR A 454 -36.87 15.54 34.36
CA THR A 454 -37.79 15.79 35.48
C THR A 454 -39.16 16.22 34.96
N GLU A 455 -39.21 17.13 33.97
CA GLU A 455 -40.44 17.61 33.34
C GLU A 455 -41.19 16.51 32.57
N GLN A 456 -40.47 15.54 32.00
CA GLN A 456 -41.06 14.39 31.31
C GLN A 456 -41.67 13.35 32.27
N SER A 457 -41.42 13.49 33.57
CA SER A 457 -41.90 12.56 34.60
C SER A 457 -43.11 13.15 35.32
N THR A 458 -44.21 12.38 35.38
CA THR A 458 -45.44 12.79 36.09
C THR A 458 -45.23 12.98 37.58
N ASP A 459 -44.23 12.30 38.15
CA ASP A 459 -44.00 12.20 39.58
C ASP A 459 -42.86 13.14 40.04
N GLY A 460 -42.31 13.96 39.13
CA GLY A 460 -41.17 14.84 39.40
C GLY A 460 -39.86 14.12 39.71
N MET A 461 -39.80 12.80 39.46
CA MET A 461 -38.62 11.96 39.69
C MET A 461 -37.81 11.79 38.41
N ILE A 462 -36.48 11.75 38.54
CA ILE A 462 -35.57 11.61 37.40
C ILE A 462 -35.36 10.13 37.09
N LYS A 463 -35.80 9.69 35.91
CA LYS A 463 -35.51 8.34 35.41
C LYS A 463 -34.25 8.34 34.56
N CYS A 464 -33.24 7.56 34.95
CA CYS A 464 -32.01 7.41 34.18
C CYS A 464 -32.29 6.68 32.85
N MET A 465 -31.84 7.22 31.73
CA MET A 465 -32.05 6.61 30.40
C MET A 465 -31.26 5.32 30.18
N ASP A 466 -30.10 5.18 30.85
CA ASP A 466 -29.20 4.04 30.63
C ASP A 466 -29.53 2.85 31.54
N THR A 467 -29.85 3.10 32.80
CA THR A 467 -30.09 2.05 33.80
C THR A 467 -31.55 1.90 34.20
N HIS A 468 -32.41 2.85 33.79
CA HIS A 468 -33.82 2.94 34.17
C HIS A 468 -34.10 3.10 35.67
N ASP A 469 -33.06 3.32 36.48
CA ASP A 469 -33.20 3.67 37.89
C ASP A 469 -33.86 5.04 38.06
N VAL A 470 -34.61 5.21 39.14
CA VAL A 470 -35.36 6.43 39.47
C VAL A 470 -34.75 7.10 40.68
N PHE A 471 -34.50 8.41 40.59
CA PHE A 471 -33.85 9.20 41.64
C PHE A 471 -34.61 10.49 41.93
N SER A 472 -34.50 10.96 43.17
CA SER A 472 -35.00 12.28 43.55
C SER A 472 -34.11 13.38 42.96
N PRO A 473 -34.69 14.53 42.53
CA PRO A 473 -33.91 15.72 42.15
C PRO A 473 -32.95 16.20 43.24
N SER A 474 -33.26 15.95 44.52
CA SER A 474 -32.39 16.29 45.66
C SER A 474 -31.09 15.50 45.70
N ASP A 475 -31.05 14.33 45.06
CA ASP A 475 -29.90 13.41 45.13
C ASP A 475 -28.85 13.70 44.03
N VAL A 476 -29.18 14.63 43.13
CA VAL A 476 -28.33 15.08 42.03
C VAL A 476 -27.24 15.99 42.57
N LYS A 477 -25.98 15.75 42.17
CA LYS A 477 -24.83 16.55 42.62
C LYS A 477 -24.11 17.22 41.45
N PRO A 478 -23.55 18.43 41.62
CA PRO A 478 -22.71 19.03 40.61
C PRO A 478 -21.40 18.24 40.44
N VAL A 479 -20.93 18.16 39.20
CA VAL A 479 -19.61 17.61 38.87
C VAL A 479 -18.72 18.76 38.44
N TYR A 480 -17.52 18.82 38.99
CA TYR A 480 -16.50 19.76 38.55
C TYR A 480 -15.40 18.99 37.83
N ILE A 481 -15.11 19.38 36.59
CA ILE A 481 -14.01 18.83 35.81
C ILE A 481 -12.86 19.81 35.96
N LEU A 482 -11.74 19.33 36.50
CA LEU A 482 -10.51 20.10 36.69
C LEU A 482 -9.60 20.00 35.48
#